data_AF-A0A933M0L1-F1
#
_entry.id   AF-A0A933M0L1-F1
#
_cell.length_a   1.000
_cell.length_b   1.000
_cell.length_c   1.000
_cell.angle_alpha   90.00
_cell.angle_beta   90.00
_cell.angle_gamma   90.00
#
_symmetry.space_group_name_H-M   'P 1'
#
loop_
_entity.id
_entity.type
_entity.pdbx_description
1 polymer ?
#
loop_
_entity_poly.entity_id
_entity_poly.type
_entity_poly.pdbx_seq_one_letter_code
_entity_poly.pdbx_strand_id
1 'polypeptide(L)' 'MREVTVAAVQMRPVLNEMEENLVRMADYIAKICGSQKVDIIVFPELITTGYECGVRFTDLAQRIPGASV' A
#
# COMPACT_ATOMS: atom_id res chain seq x y z
N MET A 1 -26.74 5.26 11.11
CA MET A 1 -25.47 4.91 10.44
C MET A 1 -24.35 5.01 11.46
N ARG A 2 -23.39 4.09 11.47
CA ARG A 2 -22.21 4.16 12.36
C ARG A 2 -21.18 5.12 11.76
N GLU A 3 -20.58 5.96 12.58
CA GLU A 3 -19.40 6.77 12.19
C GLU A 3 -18.19 5.87 11.99
N VAL A 4 -17.41 6.15 10.93
CA VAL A 4 -16.22 5.39 10.53
C VAL A 4 -15.07 6.38 10.35
N THR A 5 -13.95 6.13 11.02
CA THR A 5 -12.73 6.91 10.86
C THR A 5 -11.85 6.31 9.76
N VAL A 6 -11.54 7.10 8.74
CA VAL A 6 -10.74 6.67 7.59
C VAL A 6 -9.44 7.48 7.51
N ALA A 7 -8.30 6.79 7.39
CA ALA A 7 -7.02 7.41 7.09
C ALA A 7 -6.68 7.22 5.60
N ALA A 8 -6.47 8.32 4.89
CA ALA A 8 -5.97 8.31 3.51
C ALA A 8 -4.46 8.55 3.48
N VAL A 9 -3.71 7.61 2.91
CA VAL A 9 -2.26 7.69 2.86
C VAL A 9 -1.80 8.45 1.63
N GLN A 10 -0.92 9.43 1.83
CA GLN A 10 -0.15 10.05 0.75
C GLN A 10 1.30 9.57 0.84
N MET A 11 1.67 8.70 -0.10
CA MET A 11 2.99 8.06 -0.17
C MET A 11 3.49 8.10 -1.62
N ARG A 12 4.76 8.44 -1.80
CA ARG A 12 5.45 8.33 -3.09
C ARG A 12 6.00 6.91 -3.25
N PRO A 13 5.58 6.11 -4.25
CA PRO A 13 6.13 4.78 -4.47
C PRO A 13 7.58 4.87 -4.96
N VAL A 14 8.36 3.85 -4.61
CA VAL A 14 9.63 3.54 -5.28
C VAL A 14 9.29 2.71 -6.51
N LEU A 15 9.63 3.21 -7.70
CA LEU A 15 9.25 2.57 -8.96
C LEU A 15 9.92 1.21 -9.10
N ASN A 16 9.13 0.19 -9.46
CA ASN A 16 9.56 -1.20 -9.68
C ASN A 16 10.09 -1.96 -8.45
N GLU A 17 9.98 -1.38 -7.24
CA GLU A 17 10.50 -1.96 -5.99
C GLU A 17 9.34 -2.34 -5.05
N MET A 18 8.72 -3.50 -5.30
CA MET A 18 7.53 -3.92 -4.56
C MET A 18 7.77 -4.13 -3.06
N GLU A 19 8.85 -4.83 -2.72
CA GLU A 19 9.18 -5.17 -1.34
C GLU A 19 9.41 -3.90 -0.50
N GLU A 20 10.18 -2.95 -1.03
CA GLU A 20 10.43 -1.66 -0.39
C GLU A 20 9.12 -0.88 -0.16
N ASN A 21 8.23 -0.86 -1.15
CA ASN A 21 6.93 -0.21 -0.99
C ASN A 21 6.08 -0.90 0.10
N LEU A 22 6.08 -2.23 0.18
CA LEU A 22 5.35 -2.96 1.23
C LEU A 22 5.90 -2.68 2.63
N VAL A 23 7.23 -2.58 2.80
CA VAL A 23 7.85 -2.17 4.07
C VAL A 23 7.39 -0.78 4.46
N ARG A 24 7.44 0.18 3.53
CA ARG A 24 7.00 1.56 3.78
C ARG A 24 5.50 1.63 4.07
N MET A 25 4.67 0.82 3.41
CA MET A 25 3.25 0.71 3.73
C MET A 25 3.03 0.20 5.17
N ALA A 26 3.81 -0.78 5.62
CA ALA A 26 3.76 -1.28 6.99
C ALA A 26 4.13 -0.19 8.03
N ASP A 27 5.15 0.62 7.74
CA ASP A 27 5.53 1.76 8.59
C ASP A 27 4.39 2.79 8.72
N TYR A 28 3.71 3.10 7.63
CA TYR A 28 2.52 3.99 7.66
C TYR A 28 1.41 3.38 8.51
N ILE A 29 1.11 2.08 8.36
CA ILE A 29 0.10 1.39 9.17
C ILE A 29 0.47 1.48 10.65
N ALA A 30 1.70 1.16 11.02
CA ALA A 30 2.17 1.23 12.41
C ALA A 30 2.04 2.65 12.99
N LYS A 31 2.45 3.67 12.24
CA LYS A 31 2.33 5.07 12.64
C LYS A 31 0.87 5.51 12.82
N ILE A 32 -0.01 5.14 11.90
CA ILE A 32 -1.42 5.53 11.96
C ILE A 32 -2.09 4.86 13.16
N CYS A 33 -1.96 3.54 13.28
CA CYS A 33 -2.54 2.77 14.39
C CYS A 33 -1.99 3.19 15.76
N GLY A 34 -0.72 3.64 15.82
CA GLY A 34 -0.11 4.14 17.05
C GLY A 34 -0.50 5.57 17.43
N SER A 35 -1.08 6.36 16.52
CA SER A 35 -1.41 7.78 16.76
C SER A 35 -2.89 8.03 17.03
N GLN A 36 -3.78 7.25 16.42
CA GLN A 36 -5.23 7.40 16.60
C GLN A 36 -5.97 6.10 16.24
N LYS A 37 -7.19 5.96 16.77
CA LYS A 37 -8.06 4.85 16.39
C LYS A 37 -8.64 5.11 14.99
N VAL A 38 -8.32 4.25 14.04
CA VAL A 38 -8.86 4.24 12.68
C VAL A 38 -9.59 2.92 12.41
N ASP A 39 -10.65 2.97 11.60
CA ASP A 39 -11.37 1.77 11.17
C ASP A 39 -10.85 1.26 9.81
N ILE A 40 -10.43 2.17 8.93
CA ILE A 40 -9.96 1.86 7.57
C ILE A 40 -8.74 2.71 7.22
N ILE A 41 -7.73 2.09 6.60
CA ILE A 41 -6.60 2.76 5.97
C ILE A 41 -6.68 2.50 4.47
N VAL A 42 -6.63 3.56 3.66
CA VAL A 42 -6.62 3.46 2.19
C VAL A 42 -5.29 3.93 1.64
N PHE A 43 -4.74 3.17 0.71
CA PHE A 43 -3.52 3.52 -0.03
C PHE A 43 -3.85 3.90 -1.48
N PRO A 44 -3.00 4.72 -2.13
CA PRO A 44 -3.17 5.08 -3.54
C PRO A 44 -3.10 3.87 -4.48
N GLU A 45 -3.68 4.04 -5.66
CA GLU A 45 -3.49 3.11 -6.77
C GLU A 45 -2.00 2.99 -7.12
N LEU A 46 -1.57 1.80 -7.56
CA LEU A 46 -0.21 1.48 -7.98
C LEU A 46 0.85 1.71 -6.89
N ILE A 47 0.47 1.83 -5.62
CA ILE A 47 1.43 2.11 -4.55
C ILE A 47 2.47 1.00 -4.35
N THR A 48 2.12 -0.24 -4.70
CA THR A 48 2.99 -1.40 -4.53
C THR A 48 4.09 -1.41 -5.58
N THR A 49 3.85 -1.02 -6.82
CA THR A 49 4.83 -1.14 -7.92
C THR A 49 5.29 0.20 -8.50
N GLY A 50 4.51 1.26 -8.33
CA GLY A 50 4.67 2.54 -9.04
C GLY A 50 3.92 2.59 -10.37
N TYR A 51 3.79 3.81 -10.91
CA TYR A 51 3.05 4.13 -12.13
C TYR A 51 3.87 3.95 -13.43
N GLU A 52 5.17 3.69 -13.31
CA GLU A 52 6.10 3.52 -14.43
C GLU A 52 6.83 2.17 -14.33
N CYS A 53 6.19 1.12 -14.86
CA CYS A 53 6.76 -0.24 -14.91
C CYS A 53 7.18 -0.71 -16.31
N GLY A 54 6.89 0.07 -17.36
CA GLY A 54 7.27 -0.27 -18.74
C GLY A 54 6.83 -1.68 -19.15
N VAL A 55 7.71 -2.46 -19.77
CA VAL A 55 7.42 -3.86 -20.14
C VAL A 55 7.43 -4.84 -18.95
N ARG A 56 7.83 -4.39 -17.75
CA ARG A 56 7.99 -5.24 -16.55
C ARG A 56 6.70 -5.46 -15.75
N PHE A 57 5.55 -4.92 -16.20
CA PHE A 57 4.28 -5.14 -15.50
C PHE A 57 3.97 -6.62 -15.28
N THR A 58 4.31 -7.48 -16.24
CA THR A 58 4.13 -8.93 -16.13
C THR A 58 5.02 -9.57 -15.07
N ASP A 59 6.22 -9.03 -14.86
CA ASP A 59 7.18 -9.54 -13.88
C ASP A 59 6.77 -9.18 -12.44
N LEU A 60 6.11 -8.03 -12.29
CA LEU A 60 5.60 -7.52 -11.02
C LEU A 60 4.17 -7.98 -10.71
N ALA A 61 3.50 -8.66 -11.65
CA ALA A 61 2.14 -9.13 -11.44
C ALA A 61 2.11 -10.32 -10.45
N GLN A 62 1.14 -10.30 -9.55
CA GLN A 62 0.91 -11.40 -8.61
C GLN A 62 -0.49 -12.00 -8.80
N ARG A 63 -0.63 -13.29 -8.51
CA ARG A 63 -1.95 -13.91 -8.36
C ARG A 63 -2.61 -13.43 -7.07
N ILE A 64 -3.94 -13.44 -7.04
CA ILE A 64 -4.73 -13.21 -5.83
C ILE A 64 -5.44 -14.53 -5.51
N PRO A 65 -5.23 -15.15 -4.34
CA PRO A 65 -4.31 -14.76 -3.27
C PRO A 65 -2.81 -14.86 -3.66
N GLY A 66 -1.98 -13.92 -3.17
CA GLY A 66 -0.55 -13.77 -3.48
C GLY A 66 0.39 -14.43 -2.46
N ALA A 67 1.64 -13.98 -2.32
CA ALA A 67 2.61 -14.61 -1.41
C ALA A 67 2.33 -14.39 0.09
N SER A 68 1.50 -13.40 0.44
CA SER A 68 1.17 -13.05 1.83
C SER A 68 -0.10 -13.74 2.35
N VAL A 69 -0.41 -14.94 1.85
CA VAL A 69 -1.68 -15.66 2.11
C VAL A 69 -1.51 -16.96 2.88
#